data_AF-A0A2D5FGP1-F1
#
_entry.id   AF-A0A2D5FGP1-F1
#
_cell.length_a   1.000
_cell.length_b   1.000
_cell.length_c   1.000
_cell.angle_alpha   90.00
_cell.angle_beta   90.00
_cell.angle_gamma   90.00
#
_symmetry.space_group_name_H-M   'P 1'
#
loop_
_entity.id
_entity.type
_entity.pdbx_description
1 polymer ?
#
loop_
_entity_poly.entity_id
_entity_poly.type
_entity_poly.pdbx_seq_one_letter_code
_entity_poly.pdbx_strand_id
1 'polypeptide(L)' 'MSSIYWLWAYIGAFWTTVVVQCAKPANWDRCARVDDWLVPWVRDVAEMYENGAYATEKRVLEQAK' A
#
# COMPACT_ATOMS: atom_id res chain seq x y z
N MET A 1 -5.85 5.77 22.62
CA MET A 1 -6.58 5.77 21.33
C MET A 1 -7.07 4.35 21.08
N SER A 2 -8.37 4.11 20.90
CA SER A 2 -8.90 2.75 20.69
C SER A 2 -8.44 2.15 19.36
N SER A 3 -8.17 0.84 19.30
CA SER A 3 -7.79 0.13 18.06
C SER A 3 -8.80 0.34 16.91
N ILE A 4 -10.10 0.41 17.26
CA ILE A 4 -11.20 0.67 16.32
C ILE A 4 -11.06 2.03 15.62
N TYR A 5 -10.56 3.06 16.33
CA TYR A 5 -10.36 4.39 15.74
C TYR A 5 -9.33 4.34 14.60
N TRP A 6 -8.23 3.60 14.80
CA TRP A 6 -7.20 3.46 13.77
C TRP A 6 -7.71 2.71 12.55
N LEU A 7 -8.48 1.63 12.74
CA LEU A 7 -9.11 0.91 11.63
C LEU A 7 -10.02 1.83 10.80
N TRP A 8 -10.87 2.63 11.44
CA TRP A 8 -11.72 3.60 10.74
C TRP A 8 -10.91 4.69 10.04
N ALA A 9 -9.83 5.17 10.64
CA ALA A 9 -8.94 6.15 10.02
C ALA A 9 -8.29 5.59 8.75
N TYR A 10 -7.79 4.35 8.77
CA TYR A 10 -7.19 3.70 7.60
C TYR A 10 -8.21 3.44 6.49
N ILE A 11 -9.41 2.95 6.83
CA ILE A 11 -10.49 2.74 5.86
C ILE A 11 -10.92 4.07 5.22
N GLY A 12 -11.07 5.13 6.03
CA GLY A 12 -11.40 6.45 5.53
C GLY A 12 -10.32 7.02 4.61
N ALA A 13 -9.05 6.88 4.98
CA ALA A 13 -7.93 7.29 4.14
C ALA A 13 -7.87 6.51 2.82
N PHE A 14 -8.09 5.20 2.85
CA PHE A 14 -8.17 4.38 1.65
C PHE A 14 -9.30 4.84 0.71
N TRP A 15 -10.48 5.12 1.27
CA TRP A 15 -11.63 5.57 0.48
C TRP A 15 -11.38 6.91 -0.23
N THR A 16 -10.81 7.90 0.46
CA THR A 16 -10.56 9.22 -0.12
C THR A 16 -9.41 9.23 -1.12
N THR A 17 -8.46 8.30 -1.00
CA THR A 17 -7.28 8.23 -1.87
C THR A 17 -7.49 7.33 -3.08
N VAL A 18 -8.11 6.16 -2.89
CA VAL A 18 -8.32 5.19 -3.97
C VAL A 18 -9.67 5.44 -4.61
N VAL A 19 -10.77 5.29 -3.87
CA VAL A 19 -12.12 5.30 -4.48
C VAL A 19 -12.47 6.66 -5.10
N VAL A 20 -12.25 7.76 -4.38
CA VAL A 20 -12.58 9.11 -4.88
C VAL A 20 -11.68 9.52 -6.06
N GLN A 21 -10.40 9.15 -6.07
CA GLN A 21 -9.51 9.48 -7.18
C GLN A 21 -9.78 8.60 -8.41
N CYS A 22 -10.18 7.34 -8.20
CA CYS A 22 -10.51 6.40 -9.26
C CYS A 22 -11.88 6.65 -9.90
N ALA A 23 -12.81 7.30 -9.18
CA ALA A 23 -14.09 7.72 -9.74
C ALA A 23 -13.97 8.89 -10.75
N LYS A 24 -12.79 9.51 -10.87
CA LYS A 24 -12.54 10.56 -11.87
C LYS A 24 -12.32 9.92 -13.25
N PRO A 25 -12.98 10.41 -14.31
CA PRO A 25 -12.92 9.80 -15.64
C PRO A 25 -11.51 9.74 -16.24
N ALA A 26 -10.62 10.66 -15.88
CA ALA A 26 -9.24 10.69 -16.38
C ALA A 26 -8.33 9.59 -15.80
N ASN A 27 -8.71 8.95 -14.69
CA ASN A 27 -7.86 7.98 -13.97
C ASN A 27 -8.38 6.54 -14.06
N TRP A 28 -9.43 6.28 -14.83
CA TRP A 28 -10.10 4.97 -14.86
C TRP A 28 -9.15 3.85 -15.28
N ASP A 29 -8.35 4.06 -16.32
CA ASP A 29 -7.40 3.06 -16.84
C ASP A 29 -6.30 2.68 -15.84
N ARG A 30 -5.92 3.62 -14.97
CA ARG A 30 -4.89 3.39 -13.93
C ARG A 30 -5.46 2.71 -12.70
N CYS A 31 -6.74 2.92 -12.42
CA CYS A 31 -7.42 2.36 -11.27
C CYS A 31 -8.08 1.01 -11.54
N ALA A 32 -8.53 0.75 -12.77
CA ALA A 32 -9.18 -0.49 -13.16
C ALA A 32 -8.25 -1.70 -13.05
N ARG A 33 -6.94 -1.49 -13.23
CA ARG A 33 -5.89 -2.50 -13.05
C ARG A 33 -5.49 -2.63 -11.58
N VAL A 34 -6.42 -3.16 -10.78
CA VAL A 34 -6.20 -3.41 -9.34
C VAL A 34 -5.03 -4.36 -9.12
N ASP A 35 -4.83 -5.30 -10.03
CA ASP A 35 -3.72 -6.25 -10.06
C ASP A 35 -2.34 -5.58 -10.08
N ASP A 36 -2.19 -4.41 -10.70
CA ASP A 36 -0.90 -3.71 -10.80
C ASP A 36 -0.39 -3.15 -9.49
N TRP A 37 -1.30 -2.74 -8.61
CA TRP A 37 -0.94 -1.97 -7.42
C TRP A 37 -1.33 -2.69 -6.13
N LEU A 38 -2.43 -3.45 -6.11
CA LEU A 38 -2.87 -4.15 -4.91
C LEU A 38 -2.01 -5.39 -4.66
N VAL A 39 -1.70 -6.18 -5.69
CA VAL A 39 -0.94 -7.42 -5.52
C VAL A 39 0.48 -7.14 -5.02
N PRO A 40 1.26 -6.21 -5.62
CA PRO A 40 2.56 -5.84 -5.08
C PRO A 40 2.46 -5.28 -3.66
N TRP A 41 1.47 -4.43 -3.38
CA TRP A 41 1.28 -3.86 -2.04
C TRP A 41 1.03 -4.94 -0.98
N VAL A 42 0.18 -5.93 -1.25
CA VAL A 42 -0.07 -7.05 -0.33
C VAL A 42 1.21 -7.84 -0.06
N ARG A 43 1.99 -8.12 -1.12
CA ARG A 43 3.26 -8.83 -1.00
C ARG A 43 4.25 -8.03 -0.14
N ASP A 44 4.37 -6.73 -0.38
CA ASP A 44 5.31 -5.87 0.34
C ASP A 44 4.90 -5.74 1.83
N VAL A 45 3.60 -5.68 2.14
CA VAL A 45 3.10 -5.71 3.53
C VAL A 45 3.38 -7.05 4.21
N ALA A 46 3.19 -8.17 3.51
CA ALA A 46 3.52 -9.49 4.04
C ALA A 46 5.02 -9.61 4.33
N GLU A 47 5.87 -9.18 3.39
CA GLU A 47 7.32 -9.16 3.57
C GLU A 47 7.75 -8.24 4.73
N MET A 48 7.12 -7.08 4.87
CA MET A 48 7.36 -6.17 5.99
C MET A 48 6.97 -6.79 7.34
N TYR A 49 5.89 -7.56 7.39
CA TYR A 49 5.47 -8.23 8.62
C TYR A 49 6.44 -9.34 9.03
N GLU A 50 6.97 -10.09 8.05
CA GLU A 50 7.90 -11.20 8.30
C GLU A 50 9.33 -10.73 8.59
N ASN A 51 9.84 -9.79 7.81
CA ASN A 51 11.27 -9.43 7.81
C ASN A 51 11.55 -8.04 8.38
N GLY A 52 10.51 -7.26 8.69
CA GLY A 52 10.61 -5.87 9.12
C GLY A 52 10.56 -4.87 7.95
N ALA A 53 10.28 -3.61 8.28
CA ALA A 53 10.20 -2.55 7.28
C ALA A 53 11.53 -2.35 6.53
N TYR A 54 11.46 -2.21 5.21
CA TYR A 54 12.61 -1.96 4.32
C TYR A 54 13.72 -3.00 4.38
N ALA A 55 13.38 -4.26 4.67
CA ALA A 55 14.38 -5.34 4.81
C ALA A 55 15.17 -5.58 3.52
N THR A 56 14.51 -5.53 2.37
CA THR A 56 15.15 -5.73 1.07
C THR A 56 16.10 -4.58 0.72
N GLU A 57 15.68 -3.33 0.90
CA GLU A 57 16.50 -2.14 0.66
C GLU A 57 17.73 -2.14 1.56
N LYS A 58 17.58 -2.52 2.83
CA LYS A 58 18.71 -2.64 3.76
C LYS A 58 19.75 -3.65 3.26
N ARG A 59 19.31 -4.83 2.80
CA ARG A 59 20.20 -5.86 2.25
C ARG A 59 20.93 -5.38 1.00
N VAL A 60 20.23 -4.68 0.09
CA VAL A 60 20.84 -4.10 -1.11
C VAL A 60 21.92 -3.09 -0.74
N LEU A 61 21.67 -2.23 0.23
CA LEU A 61 22.65 -1.25 0.71
C LEU A 61 23.86 -1.90 1.40
N GLU A 62 23.66 -2.99 2.14
CA GLU A 62 24.74 -3.77 2.74
C GLU A 62 25.61 -4.48 1.70
N GLN A 63 25.01 -4.95 0.59
CA GLN A 63 25.71 -5.60 -0.52
C GLN A 63 26.47 -4.62 -1.43
N ALA A 64 26.03 -3.36 -1.48
CA ALA A 64 26.66 -2.31 -2.28
C ALA A 64 27.87 -1.65 -1.61
N LYS A 65 28.24 -2.11 -0.40
CA LYS A 65 29.35 -1.59 0.41
C LYS A 65 30.60 -2.45 0.27
#